data_AF-A0A974NAS1-F1
#
_entry.id   AF-A0A974NAS1-F1
#
_cell.length_a   1.000
_cell.length_b   1.000
_cell.length_c   1.000
_cell.angle_alpha   90.00
_cell.angle_beta   90.00
_cell.angle_gamma   90.00
#
_symmetry.space_group_name_H-M   'P 1'
#
loop_
_entity.id
_entity.type
_entity.pdbx_description
1 polymer ?
#
loop_
_entity_poly.entity_id
_entity_poly.type
_entity_poly.pdbx_seq_one_letter_code
_entity_poly.pdbx_strand_id
1 'polypeptide(L)'
;MSRPDVSKIADNPFLLAGASLLPPLAHLVSSVLTQAPIRRPEGFNDIVNGVLTAAGFLASIAGITSAFLLSERGLVFRNLRKQFGKSLSRQVLSLFGLPTMTMLFAITTLLPVPGGVAVLLLEACGGLLLTSTSYQFLFLWICVQASSTQDRDEENQAAFDNVAHLPLHRRSEG
;
A
#
# COMPACT_ATOMS: atom_id res chain seq x y z
N MET A 1 3.96 25.91 -5.88
CA MET A 1 4.77 24.71 -5.58
C MET A 1 4.00 23.48 -6.06
N SER A 2 4.46 22.87 -7.14
CA SER A 2 3.88 21.61 -7.66
C SER A 2 4.18 20.50 -6.66
N ARG A 3 3.14 19.93 -6.03
CA ARG A 3 3.29 18.75 -5.16
C ARG A 3 3.83 17.61 -6.05
N PRO A 4 4.90 16.89 -5.63
CA PRO A 4 5.39 15.76 -6.41
C PRO A 4 4.23 14.78 -6.65
N ASP A 5 4.09 14.33 -7.90
CA ASP A 5 2.98 13.55 -8.44
C ASP A 5 3.08 12.07 -7.99
N VAL A 6 3.24 11.86 -6.67
CA VAL A 6 3.33 10.55 -6.01
C VAL A 6 2.04 9.74 -6.25
N SER A 7 0.94 10.42 -6.58
CA SER A 7 -0.32 9.83 -7.05
C SER A 7 -0.13 8.90 -8.26
N LYS A 8 0.68 9.27 -9.26
CA LYS A 8 0.78 8.49 -10.50
C LYS A 8 1.41 7.11 -10.33
N ILE A 9 2.39 7.00 -9.42
CA ILE A 9 3.01 5.71 -9.08
C ILE A 9 2.03 4.87 -8.25
N ALA A 10 1.29 5.51 -7.34
CA ALA A 10 0.25 4.85 -6.57
C ALA A 10 -0.99 4.45 -7.41
N ASP A 11 -1.21 5.08 -8.57
CA ASP A 11 -2.36 4.85 -9.45
C ASP A 11 -2.25 3.58 -10.31
N ASN A 12 -1.05 2.99 -10.45
CA ASN A 12 -0.85 1.73 -11.17
C ASN A 12 -0.12 0.67 -10.32
N PRO A 13 -0.77 0.18 -9.27
CA PRO A 13 -0.24 -0.87 -8.40
C PRO A 13 0.09 -2.17 -9.16
N PHE A 14 -0.59 -2.42 -10.28
CA PHE A 14 -0.27 -3.54 -11.18
C PHE A 14 1.06 -3.38 -11.92
N LEU A 15 1.49 -2.15 -12.22
CA LEU A 15 2.83 -1.91 -12.79
C LEU A 15 3.92 -2.18 -11.75
N LEU A 16 3.67 -1.80 -10.50
CA LEU A 16 4.57 -2.10 -9.38
C LEU A 16 4.63 -3.60 -9.07
N ALA A 17 3.51 -4.31 -9.16
CA ALA A 17 3.47 -5.77 -9.11
C ALA A 17 4.19 -6.41 -10.31
N GLY A 18 4.13 -5.79 -11.49
CA GLY A 18 4.93 -6.23 -12.65
C GLY A 18 6.42 -6.06 -12.40
N ALA A 19 6.84 -4.97 -11.76
CA ALA A 19 8.24 -4.70 -11.45
C ALA A 19 8.86 -5.73 -10.48
N SER A 20 8.06 -6.38 -9.62
CA SER A 20 8.56 -7.45 -8.75
C SER A 20 8.95 -8.72 -9.51
N LEU A 21 8.62 -8.83 -10.80
CA LEU A 21 9.09 -9.91 -11.66
C LEU A 21 10.49 -9.65 -12.24
N LEU A 22 11.04 -8.44 -12.09
CA LEU A 22 12.38 -8.13 -12.60
C LEU A 22 13.47 -9.00 -11.95
N PRO A 23 13.52 -9.18 -10.61
CA PRO A 23 14.51 -10.06 -9.99
C PRO A 23 14.46 -11.51 -10.51
N PRO A 24 13.31 -12.21 -10.52
CA PRO A 24 13.27 -13.58 -11.01
C PRO A 24 13.55 -13.69 -12.52
N LEU A 25 13.15 -12.70 -13.33
CA LEU A 25 13.51 -12.67 -14.75
C LEU A 25 15.02 -12.52 -14.95
N ALA A 26 15.66 -11.62 -14.20
CA ALA A 26 17.11 -11.44 -14.25
C ALA A 26 17.86 -12.69 -13.80
N HIS A 27 17.40 -13.35 -12.73
CA HIS A 27 17.99 -14.61 -12.25
C HIS A 27 17.80 -15.73 -13.28
N LEU A 28 16.63 -15.84 -13.89
CA LEU A 28 16.37 -16.81 -14.96
C LEU A 28 17.29 -16.59 -16.17
N VAL A 29 17.40 -15.34 -16.66
CA VAL A 29 18.29 -14.99 -17.77
C VAL A 29 19.74 -15.31 -17.41
N SER A 30 20.18 -14.97 -16.20
CA SER A 30 21.53 -15.28 -15.72
C SER A 30 21.78 -16.79 -15.66
N SER A 31 20.83 -17.57 -15.15
CA SER A 31 20.91 -19.03 -15.09
C SER A 31 21.03 -19.65 -16.49
N VAL A 32 20.25 -19.14 -17.46
CA VAL A 32 20.32 -19.59 -18.86
C VAL A 32 21.66 -19.23 -19.50
N LEU A 33 22.14 -18.00 -19.33
CA LEU A 33 23.41 -17.54 -19.91
C LEU A 33 24.63 -18.27 -19.33
N THR A 34 24.60 -18.55 -18.03
CA THR A 34 25.72 -19.21 -17.32
C THR A 34 25.59 -20.74 -17.28
N GLN A 35 24.46 -21.28 -17.75
CA GLN A 35 24.08 -22.70 -17.61
C GLN A 35 24.11 -23.19 -16.14
N ALA A 36 24.07 -22.27 -15.18
CA ALA A 36 24.09 -22.61 -13.76
C ALA A 36 22.68 -22.99 -13.30
N PRO A 37 22.49 -24.14 -12.64
CA PRO A 37 21.17 -24.55 -12.17
C PRO A 37 20.68 -23.64 -11.03
N ILE A 38 19.42 -23.23 -11.08
CA ILE A 38 18.75 -22.56 -9.97
C ILE A 38 18.54 -23.57 -8.84
N ARG A 39 19.32 -23.41 -7.77
CA ARG A 39 19.29 -24.32 -6.62
C ARG A 39 18.40 -23.75 -5.53
N ARG A 40 17.62 -24.65 -4.92
CA ARG A 40 16.88 -24.32 -3.71
C ARG A 40 17.89 -24.04 -2.58
N PRO A 41 17.80 -22.88 -1.90
CA PRO A 41 18.67 -22.57 -0.77
C PRO A 41 18.39 -23.49 0.42
N GLU A 42 19.39 -23.64 1.29
CA GLU A 42 19.17 -24.22 2.62
C GLU A 42 18.18 -23.35 3.41
N GLY A 43 17.32 -23.97 4.21
CA GLY A 43 16.27 -23.23 4.95
C GLY A 43 15.14 -22.67 4.09
N PHE A 44 14.95 -23.15 2.85
CA PHE A 44 13.90 -22.64 1.94
C PHE A 44 12.51 -22.56 2.60
N ASN A 45 12.11 -23.58 3.34
CA ASN A 45 10.80 -23.61 4.01
C ASN A 45 10.68 -22.53 5.09
N ASP A 46 11.77 -22.20 5.79
CA ASP A 46 11.78 -21.15 6.80
C ASP A 46 11.61 -19.77 6.14
N ILE A 47 12.23 -19.57 4.96
CA ILE A 47 12.04 -18.35 4.17
C ILE A 47 10.59 -18.24 3.69
N VAL A 48 10.01 -19.32 3.17
CA VAL A 48 8.60 -19.35 2.74
C VAL A 48 7.66 -19.03 3.90
N ASN A 49 7.89 -19.63 5.08
CA ASN A 49 7.12 -19.35 6.27
C ASN A 49 7.25 -17.88 6.71
N GLY A 50 8.47 -17.32 6.71
CA GLY A 50 8.71 -15.92 7.00
C GLY A 50 7.98 -14.98 6.02
N VAL A 51 7.99 -15.31 4.73
CA VAL A 51 7.24 -14.59 3.69
C VAL A 51 5.73 -14.65 3.95
N LEU A 52 5.19 -15.83 4.27
CA LEU A 52 3.77 -15.99 4.59
C LEU A 52 3.37 -15.18 5.83
N THR A 53 4.19 -15.18 6.88
CA THR A 53 3.96 -14.38 8.08
C THR A 53 3.96 -12.87 7.76
N ALA A 54 4.97 -12.39 7.04
CA ALA A 54 5.07 -10.98 6.66
C ALA A 54 3.90 -10.55 5.77
N ALA A 55 3.55 -11.37 4.77
CA ALA A 55 2.42 -11.10 3.88
C ALA A 55 1.08 -11.11 4.63
N GLY A 56 0.87 -12.06 5.55
CA GLY A 56 -0.32 -12.12 6.39
C GLY A 56 -0.47 -10.90 7.30
N PHE A 57 0.64 -10.42 7.88
CA PHE A 57 0.67 -9.19 8.66
C PHE A 57 0.28 -7.96 7.82
N LEU A 58 0.89 -7.81 6.64
CA LEU A 58 0.55 -6.74 5.70
C LEU A 58 -0.91 -6.83 5.23
N ALA A 59 -1.43 -8.03 4.94
CA ALA A 59 -2.82 -8.23 4.56
C ALA A 59 -3.79 -7.83 5.68
N SER A 60 -3.44 -8.10 6.94
CA SER A 60 -4.23 -7.69 8.11
C SER A 60 -4.31 -6.17 8.24
N ILE A 61 -3.17 -5.47 8.16
CA ILE A 61 -3.12 -4.00 8.16
C ILE A 61 -3.97 -3.45 7.02
N ALA A 62 -3.77 -3.98 5.80
CA ALA A 62 -4.53 -3.57 4.64
C ALA A 62 -6.04 -3.79 4.81
N GLY A 63 -6.46 -4.88 5.44
CA GLY A 63 -7.87 -5.16 5.75
C GLY A 63 -8.45 -4.11 6.70
N ILE A 64 -7.75 -3.79 7.78
CA ILE A 64 -8.15 -2.75 8.74
C ILE A 64 -8.24 -1.39 8.04
N THR A 65 -7.19 -0.99 7.31
CA THR A 65 -7.17 0.26 6.56
C THR A 65 -8.30 0.36 5.54
N SER A 66 -8.58 -0.74 4.81
CA SER A 66 -9.67 -0.80 3.85
C SER A 66 -11.04 -0.65 4.51
N ALA A 67 -11.26 -1.29 5.67
CA ALA A 67 -12.50 -1.14 6.43
C ALA A 67 -12.71 0.32 6.87
N PHE A 68 -11.67 1.01 7.32
CA PHE A 68 -11.74 2.43 7.67
C PHE A 68 -11.98 3.33 6.46
N LEU A 69 -11.34 3.06 5.32
CA LEU A 69 -11.55 3.82 4.10
C LEU A 69 -12.97 3.71 3.58
N LEU A 70 -13.54 2.50 3.65
CA LEU A 70 -14.91 2.24 3.19
C LEU A 70 -15.96 2.75 4.19
N SER A 71 -15.60 2.85 5.48
CA SER A 71 -16.46 3.39 6.52
C SER A 71 -16.90 4.82 6.22
N GLU A 72 -18.18 5.10 6.43
CA GLU A 72 -18.72 6.46 6.36
C GLU A 72 -18.39 7.31 7.58
N ARG A 73 -17.90 6.67 8.65
CA ARG A 73 -17.59 7.31 9.92
C ARG A 73 -16.14 7.80 9.90
N GLY A 74 -15.97 9.12 9.82
CA GLY A 74 -14.66 9.79 9.86
C GLY A 74 -14.48 10.78 8.72
N LEU A 75 -14.26 12.05 9.08
CA LEU A 75 -14.05 13.14 8.13
C LEU A 75 -12.76 12.95 7.31
N VAL A 76 -11.70 12.42 7.93
CA VAL A 76 -10.39 12.17 7.27
C VAL A 76 -10.55 11.18 6.12
N PHE A 77 -11.18 10.04 6.39
CA PHE A 77 -11.41 9.00 5.37
C PHE A 77 -12.42 9.45 4.31
N ARG A 78 -13.39 10.29 4.66
CA ARG A 78 -14.28 10.92 3.68
C ARG A 78 -13.51 11.85 2.73
N ASN A 79 -12.56 12.64 3.24
CA ASN A 79 -11.73 13.53 2.43
C ASN A 79 -10.76 12.74 1.54
N LEU A 80 -10.14 11.69 2.07
CA LEU A 80 -9.32 10.76 1.28
C LEU A 80 -10.11 10.12 0.13
N ARG A 81 -11.34 9.63 0.39
CA ARG A 81 -12.20 9.08 -0.66
C ARG A 81 -12.53 10.10 -1.74
N LYS A 82 -12.80 11.36 -1.37
CA LYS A 82 -12.99 12.45 -2.35
C LYS A 82 -11.72 12.72 -3.15
N GLN A 83 -10.55 12.69 -2.50
CA GLN A 83 -9.26 12.93 -3.14
C GLN A 83 -8.89 11.80 -4.13
N PHE A 84 -9.10 10.54 -3.75
CA PHE A 84 -8.86 9.39 -4.64
C PHE A 84 -9.95 9.21 -5.69
N GLY A 85 -11.18 9.67 -5.43
CA GLY A 85 -12.30 9.62 -6.36
C GLY A 85 -12.51 8.22 -6.95
N LYS A 86 -12.39 8.11 -8.29
CA LYS A 86 -12.55 6.84 -9.03
C LYS A 86 -11.38 5.86 -8.83
N SER A 87 -10.22 6.31 -8.35
CA SER A 87 -9.03 5.47 -8.11
C SER A 87 -9.13 4.68 -6.80
N LEU A 88 -10.05 5.05 -5.89
CA LEU A 88 -10.17 4.43 -4.57
C LEU A 88 -10.29 2.91 -4.61
N SER A 89 -11.09 2.36 -5.51
CA SER A 89 -11.26 0.91 -5.64
C SER A 89 -9.96 0.21 -6.02
N ARG A 90 -9.13 0.84 -6.86
CA ARG A 90 -7.80 0.32 -7.23
C ARG A 90 -6.84 0.39 -6.04
N GLN A 91 -6.87 1.49 -5.28
CA GLN A 91 -6.04 1.66 -4.07
C GLN A 91 -6.33 0.58 -3.03
N VAL A 92 -7.62 0.39 -2.70
CA VAL A 92 -8.09 -0.63 -1.75
C VAL A 92 -7.77 -2.05 -2.25
N LEU A 93 -8.06 -2.34 -3.53
CA LEU A 93 -7.77 -3.63 -4.13
C LEU A 93 -6.27 -3.96 -4.09
N SER A 94 -5.41 -2.95 -4.12
CA SER A 94 -3.96 -3.15 -4.17
C SER A 94 -3.32 -3.24 -2.82
N LEU A 95 -3.81 -2.47 -1.84
CA LEU A 95 -3.44 -2.61 -0.43
C LEU A 95 -3.63 -4.07 0.00
N PHE A 96 -4.75 -4.68 -0.38
CA PHE A 96 -5.06 -6.07 -0.03
C PHE A 96 -4.50 -7.09 -1.04
N GLY A 97 -4.53 -6.77 -2.33
CA GLY A 97 -4.19 -7.70 -3.41
C GLY A 97 -2.69 -8.04 -3.46
N LEU A 98 -1.80 -7.07 -3.25
CA LEU A 98 -0.36 -7.32 -3.25
C LEU A 98 0.09 -8.36 -2.20
N PRO A 99 -0.26 -8.21 -0.90
CA PRO A 99 0.11 -9.22 0.10
C PRO A 99 -0.63 -10.55 -0.14
N THR A 100 -1.88 -10.52 -0.62
CA THR A 100 -2.61 -11.75 -0.98
C THR A 100 -1.92 -12.52 -2.11
N MET A 101 -1.49 -11.85 -3.17
CA MET A 101 -0.73 -12.45 -4.27
C MET A 101 0.61 -13.01 -3.79
N THR A 102 1.27 -12.30 -2.87
CA THR A 102 2.49 -12.79 -2.22
C THR A 102 2.22 -14.11 -1.49
N MET A 103 1.14 -14.20 -0.71
CA MET A 103 0.76 -15.44 -0.02
C MET A 103 0.49 -16.56 -1.01
N LEU A 104 -0.25 -16.30 -2.08
CA LEU A 104 -0.55 -17.29 -3.13
C LEU A 104 0.74 -17.82 -3.76
N PHE A 105 1.67 -16.95 -4.11
CA PHE A 105 2.96 -17.36 -4.68
C PHE A 105 3.82 -18.13 -3.66
N ALA A 106 3.82 -17.73 -2.40
CA ALA A 106 4.52 -18.45 -1.35
C ALA A 106 3.93 -19.86 -1.14
N ILE A 107 2.60 -20.00 -1.13
CA ILE A 107 1.91 -21.30 -1.02
C ILE A 107 2.24 -22.18 -2.24
N THR A 108 2.25 -21.63 -3.45
CA THR A 108 2.58 -22.43 -4.65
C THR A 108 4.01 -22.98 -4.62
N THR A 109 4.93 -22.34 -3.90
CA THR A 109 6.29 -22.89 -3.71
C THR A 109 6.34 -24.16 -2.85
N LEU A 110 5.30 -24.43 -2.06
CA LEU A 110 5.15 -25.61 -1.21
C LEU A 110 4.47 -26.79 -1.94
N LEU A 111 3.88 -26.53 -3.11
CA LEU A 111 3.31 -27.54 -3.98
C LEU A 111 4.44 -28.31 -4.73
N PRO A 112 4.15 -29.47 -5.34
CA PRO A 112 5.12 -30.23 -6.13
C PRO A 112 5.45 -29.52 -7.47
N VAL A 113 6.14 -28.39 -7.39
CA VAL A 113 6.67 -27.63 -8.53
C VAL A 113 8.18 -27.83 -8.66
N PRO A 114 8.77 -27.67 -9.86
CA PRO A 114 10.21 -27.75 -10.04
C PRO A 114 10.97 -26.78 -9.12
N GLY A 115 12.09 -27.22 -8.53
CA GLY A 115 12.84 -26.45 -7.53
C GLY A 115 13.26 -25.06 -8.01
N GLY A 116 13.68 -24.93 -9.27
CA GLY A 116 14.00 -23.64 -9.87
C GLY A 116 12.79 -22.70 -9.97
N VAL A 117 11.61 -23.24 -10.30
CA VAL A 117 10.36 -22.46 -10.35
C VAL A 117 9.97 -21.98 -8.94
N ALA A 118 10.12 -22.83 -7.92
CA ALA A 118 9.86 -22.45 -6.54
C ALA A 118 10.77 -21.30 -6.08
N VAL A 119 12.05 -21.30 -6.46
CA VAL A 119 12.99 -20.21 -6.13
C VAL A 119 12.59 -18.91 -6.82
N LEU A 120 12.26 -18.94 -8.12
CA LEU A 120 11.84 -17.75 -8.86
C LEU A 120 10.53 -17.15 -8.31
N LEU A 121 9.58 -18.01 -7.90
CA LEU A 121 8.36 -17.58 -7.23
C LEU A 121 8.66 -16.91 -5.89
N LEU A 122 9.61 -17.46 -5.11
CA LEU A 122 10.00 -16.88 -3.83
C LEU A 122 10.70 -15.52 -3.99
N GLU A 123 11.50 -15.35 -5.05
CA GLU A 123 12.07 -14.05 -5.42
C GLU A 123 11.00 -13.04 -5.83
N ALA A 124 9.99 -13.48 -6.59
CA ALA A 124 8.82 -12.66 -6.90
C ALA A 124 8.08 -12.25 -5.62
N CYS A 125 7.94 -13.16 -4.65
CA CYS A 125 7.36 -12.85 -3.33
C CYS A 125 8.16 -11.75 -2.61
N GLY A 126 9.49 -11.84 -2.61
CA GLY A 126 10.35 -10.82 -2.01
C GLY A 126 10.12 -9.44 -2.63
N GLY A 127 10.05 -9.36 -3.97
CA GLY A 127 9.71 -8.13 -4.67
C GLY A 127 8.30 -7.62 -4.34
N LEU A 128 7.30 -8.51 -4.30
CA LEU A 128 5.94 -8.14 -3.95
C LEU A 128 5.82 -7.64 -2.51
N LEU A 129 6.56 -8.22 -1.55
CA LEU A 129 6.62 -7.75 -0.17
C LEU A 129 7.20 -6.34 -0.06
N LEU A 130 8.32 -6.08 -0.75
CA LEU A 130 8.94 -4.76 -0.78
C LEU A 130 7.98 -3.73 -1.37
N THR A 131 7.33 -4.06 -2.49
CA THR A 131 6.31 -3.23 -3.12
C THR A 131 5.12 -3.00 -2.19
N SER A 132 4.58 -4.05 -1.57
CA SER A 132 3.44 -3.97 -0.65
C SER A 132 3.76 -3.10 0.55
N THR A 133 4.93 -3.29 1.17
CA THR A 133 5.40 -2.49 2.30
C THR A 133 5.54 -1.02 1.92
N SER A 134 6.19 -0.74 0.78
CA SER A 134 6.37 0.63 0.28
C SER A 134 5.02 1.30 0.01
N TYR A 135 4.07 0.56 -0.57
CA TYR A 135 2.74 1.06 -0.86
C TYR A 135 1.94 1.37 0.40
N GLN A 136 1.97 0.48 1.40
CA GLN A 136 1.32 0.73 2.69
C GLN A 136 1.93 1.94 3.40
N PHE A 137 3.26 2.10 3.36
CA PHE A 137 3.92 3.24 3.96
C PHE A 137 3.54 4.57 3.28
N LEU A 138 3.53 4.59 1.94
CA LEU A 138 3.06 5.75 1.16
C LEU A 138 1.60 6.08 1.47
N PHE A 139 0.75 5.06 1.59
CA PHE A 139 -0.65 5.24 1.92
C PHE A 139 -0.81 5.84 3.33
N LEU A 140 -0.10 5.31 4.32
CA LEU A 140 -0.08 5.85 5.68
C LEU A 140 0.39 7.30 5.71
N TRP A 141 1.44 7.63 4.95
CA TRP A 141 1.91 9.02 4.81
C TRP A 141 0.81 9.94 4.27
N ILE A 142 0.09 9.53 3.23
CA ILE A 142 -1.04 10.30 2.68
C ILE A 142 -2.14 10.48 3.73
N CYS A 143 -2.46 9.44 4.50
CA CYS A 143 -3.44 9.52 5.59
C CYS A 143 -3.04 10.52 6.69
N VAL A 144 -1.78 10.49 7.12
CA VAL A 144 -1.24 11.42 8.13
C VAL A 144 -1.31 12.86 7.61
N GLN A 145 -0.93 13.09 6.36
CA GLN A 145 -1.02 14.41 5.74
C GLN A 145 -2.47 14.88 5.68
N ALA A 146 -3.40 14.04 5.24
CA ALA A 146 -4.83 14.37 5.18
C ALA A 146 -5.40 14.73 6.56
N SER A 147 -5.03 13.98 7.60
CA SER A 147 -5.39 14.28 8.99
C SER A 147 -4.89 15.66 9.41
N SER A 148 -3.62 15.96 9.20
CA SER A 148 -3.03 17.24 9.61
C SER A 148 -3.67 18.44 8.91
N THR A 149 -4.02 18.32 7.62
CA THR A 149 -4.79 19.36 6.92
C THR A 149 -6.19 19.53 7.49
N GLN A 150 -6.85 18.44 7.88
CA GLN A 150 -8.18 18.54 8.48
C GLN A 150 -8.13 19.25 9.83
N ASP A 151 -7.19 18.89 10.71
CA ASP A 151 -7.07 19.54 12.03
C ASP A 151 -6.89 21.05 11.88
N ARG A 152 -6.08 21.46 10.90
CA ARG A 152 -5.87 22.88 10.59
C ARG A 152 -7.11 23.56 10.02
N ASP A 153 -7.87 22.88 9.16
CA ASP A 153 -9.10 23.43 8.58
C ASP A 153 -10.20 23.56 9.64
N GLU A 154 -10.29 22.62 10.59
CA GLU A 154 -11.20 22.67 11.74
C GLU A 154 -10.83 23.82 12.69
N GLU A 155 -9.54 24.00 12.99
CA GLU A 155 -9.06 25.11 13.82
C GLU A 155 -9.36 26.47 13.17
N ASN A 156 -9.11 26.60 11.86
CA ASN A 156 -9.43 27.81 11.11
C ASN A 156 -10.94 28.08 11.09
N GLN A 157 -11.76 27.06 10.87
CA GLN A 157 -13.21 27.22 10.84
C GLN A 157 -13.76 27.62 12.21
N ALA A 158 -13.25 27.04 13.30
CA ALA A 158 -13.59 27.46 14.65
C ALA A 158 -13.18 28.93 14.93
N ALA A 159 -12.03 29.36 14.43
CA ALA A 159 -11.60 30.76 14.52
C ALA A 159 -12.52 31.70 13.72
N PHE A 160 -12.92 31.32 12.51
CA PHE A 160 -13.88 32.08 11.69
C PHE A 160 -15.26 32.16 12.36
N ASP A 161 -15.79 31.04 12.86
CA ASP A 161 -17.09 31.01 13.54
C ASP A 161 -17.07 31.88 14.80
N ASN A 162 -15.98 31.86 15.57
CA ASN A 162 -15.81 32.77 16.71
C ASN A 162 -15.80 34.25 16.31
N VAL A 163 -15.24 34.60 15.15
CA VAL A 163 -15.25 35.98 14.62
C VAL A 163 -16.59 36.35 14.01
N ALA A 164 -17.28 35.42 13.34
CA ALA A 164 -18.59 35.64 12.72
C ALA A 164 -19.72 35.68 13.76
N HIS A 165 -19.56 34.97 14.88
CA HIS A 165 -20.43 35.01 16.04
C HIS A 165 -20.07 36.11 17.04
N LEU A 166 -19.06 36.97 16.80
CA LEU A 166 -19.00 38.28 17.45
C LEU A 166 -20.25 39.05 16.99
N PRO A 167 -21.30 39.15 17.82
CA PRO A 167 -22.49 39.84 17.39
C PRO A 167 -22.11 41.32 17.26
N LEU A 168 -22.77 41.97 16.31
CA LEU A 168 -23.52 43.23 16.39
C LEU A 168 -23.83 43.84 17.80
N HIS A 169 -23.35 43.28 18.91
CA HIS A 169 -23.45 43.79 20.28
C HIS A 169 -22.81 45.18 20.46
N ARG A 170 -21.91 45.58 19.55
CA ARG A 170 -21.36 46.94 19.53
C ARG A 170 -22.22 47.95 18.76
N ARG A 171 -23.31 47.53 18.10
CA ARG A 171 -24.15 48.39 17.24
C ARG A 171 -25.52 48.73 17.84
N SER A 172 -25.86 48.20 19.03
CA SER A 172 -27.06 48.59 19.78
C SER A 172 -26.77 49.43 21.03
N GLU A 173 -25.51 49.86 21.23
CA GLU A 173 -25.09 50.75 22.32
C GLU A 173 -24.66 52.14 21.81
N GLY A 174 -25.14 52.56 20.63
CA GLY A 174 -24.89 53.89 20.05
C GLY A 174 -26.18 54.61 19.73
#